data_AF-A0A849RXT0-F1
#
_entry.id   AF-A0A849RXT0-F1
#
_cell.length_a   1.000
_cell.length_b   1.000
_cell.length_c   1.000
_cell.angle_alpha   90.00
_cell.angle_beta   90.00
_cell.angle_gamma   90.00
#
_symmetry.space_group_name_H-M   'P 1'
#
loop_
_entity.id
_entity.type
_entity.pdbx_description
1 polymer ?
#
loop_
_entity_poly.entity_id
_entity_poly.type
_entity_poly.pdbx_seq_one_letter_code
_entity_poly.pdbx_strand_id
1 'polypeptide(L)'
;MKWFLTIIGILILVAGLVAGFFGAPTWLMTIALGGLIALLIAANLNSFSEFKVSESGIEAKMREARQVITRAESTLSELQLLARNVAEVTLSLVKRSGRIGGYADGEQDKIKTSVLEVLKKIGVPEADIPSILRDWNRFIEFDYAHFILGGNTIPDTKSDALMQDWRSLRDGGIVKIPTPQDIRSFIIKHNLMSPTLDGYLNDYEHFLAHKEHKRPEVWAERERWGRLKSL
;
A
#
# COMPACT_ATOMS: atom_id res chain seq x y z
N MET A 1 -24.02 15.05 22.02
CA MET A 1 -24.53 14.08 21.03
C MET A 1 -23.49 13.68 19.98
N LYS A 2 -22.84 14.62 19.27
CA LYS A 2 -21.79 14.33 18.26
C LYS A 2 -20.70 13.36 18.73
N TRP A 3 -19.98 13.71 19.80
CA TRP A 3 -18.89 12.90 20.36
C TRP A 3 -19.29 11.48 20.75
N PHE A 4 -20.51 11.30 21.28
CA PHE A 4 -21.03 9.99 21.65
C PHE A 4 -21.26 9.09 20.43
N LEU A 5 -21.84 9.63 19.36
CA LEU A 5 -22.07 8.90 18.11
C LEU A 5 -20.76 8.55 17.39
N THR A 6 -19.78 9.46 17.42
CA THR A 6 -18.45 9.23 16.85
C THR A 6 -17.71 8.12 17.60
N ILE A 7 -17.73 8.12 18.94
CA ILE A 7 -17.11 7.07 19.77
C ILE A 7 -17.75 5.71 19.50
N ILE A 8 -19.08 5.63 19.43
CA ILE A 8 -19.80 4.39 19.13
C ILE A 8 -19.45 3.89 17.72
N GLY A 9 -19.38 4.78 16.72
CA GLY A 9 -18.99 4.40 15.38
C GLY A 9 -17.59 3.80 15.32
N ILE A 10 -16.62 4.39 16.03
CA ILE A 10 -15.25 3.87 16.11
C ILE A 10 -15.24 2.50 16.79
N LEU A 11 -15.98 2.31 17.88
CA LEU A 11 -16.07 1.02 18.57
C LEU A 11 -16.67 -0.09 17.69
N ILE A 12 -17.70 0.24 16.89
CA ILE A 12 -18.29 -0.70 15.92
C ILE A 12 -17.28 -1.09 14.84
N LEU A 13 -16.51 -0.13 14.31
CA LEU A 13 -15.46 -0.42 13.33
C LEU A 13 -14.38 -1.33 13.92
N VAL A 14 -13.88 -1.02 15.12
CA VAL A 14 -12.87 -1.83 15.82
C VAL A 14 -13.39 -3.25 16.06
N ALA A 15 -14.63 -3.42 16.52
CA ALA A 15 -15.24 -4.73 16.72
C ALA A 15 -15.36 -5.51 15.40
N GLY A 16 -15.73 -4.84 14.29
CA GLY A 16 -15.78 -5.46 12.96
C GLY A 16 -14.41 -5.92 12.45
N LEU A 17 -13.38 -5.11 12.66
CA LEU A 17 -11.99 -5.45 12.30
C LEU A 17 -11.48 -6.65 13.11
N VAL A 18 -11.74 -6.67 14.42
CA VAL A 18 -11.38 -7.80 15.30
C VAL A 18 -12.13 -9.07 14.88
N ALA A 19 -13.43 -8.98 14.60
CA ALA A 19 -14.20 -10.13 14.13
C ALA A 19 -13.67 -10.67 12.78
N GLY A 20 -13.35 -9.79 11.84
CA GLY A 20 -12.74 -10.16 10.56
C GLY A 20 -11.39 -10.86 10.73
N PHE A 21 -10.57 -10.40 11.68
CA PHE A 21 -9.29 -11.05 12.02
C PHE A 21 -9.47 -12.50 12.51
N PHE A 22 -10.55 -12.79 13.22
CA PHE A 22 -10.89 -14.15 13.68
C PHE A 22 -11.68 -14.99 12.64
N GLY A 23 -11.72 -14.57 11.38
CA GLY A 23 -12.36 -15.33 10.31
C GLY A 23 -13.88 -15.19 10.27
N ALA A 24 -14.44 -14.15 10.89
CA ALA A 24 -15.87 -13.86 10.76
C ALA A 24 -16.22 -13.52 9.28
N PRO A 25 -17.47 -13.80 8.86
CA PRO A 25 -17.93 -13.50 7.51
C PRO A 25 -17.69 -12.04 7.08
N THR A 26 -17.28 -11.84 5.83
CA THR A 26 -16.98 -10.51 5.26
C THR A 26 -18.15 -9.52 5.36
N TRP A 27 -19.41 -9.98 5.35
CA TRP A 27 -20.58 -9.12 5.50
C TRP A 27 -20.64 -8.38 6.84
N LEU A 28 -20.06 -8.93 7.92
CA LEU A 28 -20.00 -8.26 9.22
C LEU A 28 -19.08 -7.04 9.19
N MET A 29 -17.97 -7.11 8.45
CA MET A 29 -17.07 -5.97 8.25
C MET A 29 -17.76 -4.87 7.43
N THR A 30 -18.51 -5.25 6.40
CA THR A 30 -19.28 -4.30 5.59
C THR A 30 -20.36 -3.59 6.40
N ILE A 31 -21.06 -4.31 7.29
CA ILE A 31 -22.05 -3.71 8.20
C ILE A 31 -21.37 -2.80 9.22
N ALA A 32 -20.22 -3.20 9.77
CA ALA A 32 -19.48 -2.37 10.72
C ALA A 32 -19.02 -1.04 10.09
N LEU A 33 -18.48 -1.10 8.87
CA LEU A 33 -18.10 0.08 8.11
C LEU A 33 -19.31 0.95 7.75
N GLY A 34 -20.40 0.34 7.27
CA GLY A 34 -21.65 1.05 6.97
C GLY A 34 -22.26 1.71 8.20
N GLY A 35 -22.20 1.05 9.36
CA GLY A 35 -22.65 1.58 10.64
C GLY A 35 -21.84 2.79 11.10
N LEU A 36 -20.51 2.75 10.98
CA LEU A 36 -19.67 3.92 11.23
C LEU A 36 -20.05 5.09 10.32
N ILE A 37 -20.19 4.86 9.02
CA ILE A 37 -20.55 5.91 8.05
C ILE A 37 -21.92 6.52 8.40
N ALA A 38 -22.93 5.69 8.67
CA ALA A 38 -24.26 6.15 9.05
C ALA A 38 -24.24 6.97 10.35
N LEU A 39 -23.44 6.56 11.34
CA LEU A 39 -23.30 7.29 12.61
C LEU A 39 -22.56 8.61 12.45
N LEU A 40 -21.56 8.69 11.56
CA LEU A 40 -20.89 9.95 11.24
C LEU A 40 -21.82 10.93 10.52
N ILE A 41 -22.66 10.44 9.60
CA ILE A 41 -23.71 11.23 8.95
C ILE A 41 -24.73 11.72 9.98
N ALA A 42 -25.24 10.83 10.82
CA ALA A 42 -26.21 11.17 11.88
C ALA A 42 -25.63 12.17 12.90
N ALA A 43 -24.35 12.04 13.25
CA ALA A 43 -23.68 12.98 14.13
C ALA A 43 -23.66 14.41 13.53
N ASN A 44 -23.53 14.54 12.21
CA ASN A 44 -23.48 15.84 11.53
C ASN A 44 -24.84 16.41 11.08
N LEU A 45 -25.91 15.61 11.11
CA LEU A 45 -27.26 16.00 10.69
C LEU A 45 -27.89 17.14 11.52
N ASN A 46 -27.57 17.27 12.81
CA ASN A 46 -28.04 18.37 13.67
C ASN A 46 -27.53 19.77 13.25
N SER A 47 -26.65 19.86 12.26
CA SER A 47 -26.17 21.15 11.74
C SER A 47 -27.08 21.77 10.67
N PHE A 48 -28.18 21.09 10.30
CA PHE A 48 -29.12 21.48 9.24
C PHE A 48 -30.48 22.03 9.74
N SER A 49 -30.74 22.08 11.05
CA SER A 49 -32.09 22.36 11.59
C SER A 49 -32.39 23.82 11.95
N GLU A 50 -31.48 24.78 11.75
CA GLU A 50 -31.74 26.21 11.98
C GLU A 50 -32.15 26.92 10.69
N PHE A 51 -33.31 26.55 10.12
CA PHE A 51 -33.92 27.24 8.98
C PHE A 51 -35.08 28.13 9.46
N LYS A 52 -34.80 29.39 9.81
CA LYS A 52 -35.83 30.42 10.04
C LYS A 52 -35.85 31.39 8.87
N VAL A 53 -36.95 31.35 8.12
CA VAL A 53 -37.24 32.25 7.00
C VAL A 53 -37.49 33.68 7.54
N SER A 54 -36.62 34.63 7.19
CA SER A 54 -36.88 36.07 7.34
C SER A 54 -36.73 36.76 5.98
N GLU A 55 -37.39 37.92 5.80
CA GLU A 55 -37.58 38.63 4.52
C GLU A 55 -36.28 39.21 3.88
N SER A 56 -35.10 38.97 4.49
CA SER A 56 -33.78 39.17 3.85
C SER A 56 -33.30 37.95 3.04
N GLY A 57 -34.20 37.00 2.77
CA GLY A 57 -33.95 35.59 2.49
C GLY A 57 -33.07 35.22 1.29
N ILE A 58 -32.64 36.16 0.45
CA ILE A 58 -31.65 35.88 -0.61
C ILE A 58 -30.23 35.92 -0.04
N GLU A 59 -29.90 36.93 0.77
CA GLU A 59 -28.57 37.08 1.35
C GLU A 59 -28.31 36.03 2.43
N ALA A 60 -29.32 35.72 3.24
CA ALA A 60 -29.28 34.63 4.22
C ALA A 60 -29.10 33.26 3.56
N LYS A 61 -29.90 32.95 2.51
CA LYS A 61 -29.73 31.70 1.73
C LYS A 61 -28.37 31.61 1.06
N MET A 62 -27.81 32.71 0.55
CA MET A 62 -26.45 32.70 -0.02
C MET A 62 -25.38 32.43 1.04
N ARG A 63 -25.52 33.00 2.25
CA ARG A 63 -24.59 32.72 3.36
C ARG A 63 -24.71 31.27 3.83
N GLU A 64 -25.91 30.74 3.98
CA GLU A 64 -26.16 29.34 4.33
C GLU A 64 -25.63 28.39 3.26
N ALA A 65 -25.91 28.64 1.98
CA ALA A 65 -25.40 27.82 0.87
C ALA A 65 -23.87 27.79 0.86
N ARG A 66 -23.21 28.94 1.07
CA ARG A 66 -21.75 29.00 1.21
C ARG A 66 -21.26 28.18 2.39
N GLN A 67 -21.91 28.28 3.56
CA GLN A 67 -21.54 27.47 4.72
C GLN A 67 -21.71 25.97 4.47
N VAL A 68 -22.78 25.56 3.79
CA VAL A 68 -23.00 24.15 3.42
C VAL A 68 -21.93 23.67 2.45
N ILE A 69 -21.58 24.47 1.45
CA ILE A 69 -20.49 24.18 0.51
C ILE A 69 -19.17 24.03 1.25
N THR A 70 -18.79 25.01 2.09
CA THR A 70 -17.54 24.96 2.86
C THR A 70 -17.49 23.75 3.80
N ARG A 71 -18.61 23.39 4.45
CA ARG A 71 -18.69 22.17 5.28
C ARG A 71 -18.54 20.91 4.44
N ALA A 72 -19.15 20.86 3.26
CA ALA A 72 -19.03 19.73 2.35
C ALA A 72 -17.59 19.57 1.84
N GLU A 73 -16.92 20.66 1.47
CA GLU A 73 -15.51 20.67 1.08
C GLU A 73 -14.59 20.19 2.20
N SER A 74 -14.81 20.68 3.44
CA SER A 74 -14.07 20.23 4.62
C SER A 74 -14.26 18.73 4.86
N THR A 75 -15.51 18.26 4.79
CA THR A 75 -15.84 16.84 4.98
C THR A 75 -15.21 15.98 3.88
N LEU A 76 -15.22 16.44 2.64
CA LEU A 76 -14.58 15.74 1.52
C LEU A 76 -13.06 15.63 1.74
N SER A 77 -12.42 16.71 2.19
CA SER A 77 -10.99 16.70 2.50
C SER A 77 -10.64 15.71 3.61
N GLU A 78 -11.45 15.66 4.67
CA GLU A 78 -11.30 14.69 5.76
C GLU A 78 -11.47 13.24 5.27
N LEU A 79 -12.48 12.99 4.42
CA LEU A 79 -12.71 11.67 3.82
C LEU A 79 -11.55 11.25 2.91
N GLN A 80 -11.02 12.17 2.10
CA GLN A 80 -9.83 11.92 1.26
C GLN A 80 -8.61 11.60 2.12
N LEU A 81 -8.38 12.32 3.22
CA LEU A 81 -7.30 12.04 4.16
C LEU A 81 -7.45 10.65 4.78
N LEU A 82 -8.65 10.29 5.25
CA LEU A 82 -8.93 8.98 5.80
C LEU A 82 -8.69 7.88 4.75
N ALA A 83 -9.20 8.06 3.54
CA ALA A 83 -9.06 7.09 2.46
C ALA A 83 -7.60 6.85 2.07
N ARG A 84 -6.76 7.90 2.04
CA ARG A 84 -5.31 7.78 1.81
C ARG A 84 -4.64 6.89 2.85
N ASN A 85 -4.90 7.14 4.13
CA ASN A 85 -4.33 6.34 5.23
C ASN A 85 -4.80 4.89 5.17
N VAL A 86 -6.10 4.65 4.91
CA VAL A 86 -6.65 3.30 4.78
C VAL A 86 -6.05 2.58 3.58
N ALA A 87 -5.88 3.25 2.45
CA ALA A 87 -5.26 2.68 1.26
C ALA A 87 -3.79 2.30 1.49
N GLU A 88 -2.99 3.18 2.11
CA GLU A 88 -1.58 2.91 2.43
C GLU A 88 -1.45 1.66 3.30
N VAL A 89 -2.24 1.57 4.38
CA VAL A 89 -2.25 0.42 5.29
C VAL A 89 -2.72 -0.84 4.56
N THR A 90 -3.80 -0.76 3.80
CA THR A 90 -4.38 -1.91 3.07
C THR A 90 -3.39 -2.49 2.07
N LEU A 91 -2.77 -1.64 1.25
CA LEU A 91 -1.80 -2.06 0.24
C LEU A 91 -0.53 -2.62 0.89
N SER A 92 -0.06 -2.01 1.99
CA SER A 92 1.05 -2.55 2.77
C SER A 92 0.73 -3.95 3.32
N LEU A 93 -0.47 -4.16 3.85
CA LEU A 93 -0.92 -5.47 4.35
C LEU A 93 -1.02 -6.52 3.25
N VAL A 94 -1.62 -6.18 2.10
CA VAL A 94 -1.73 -7.07 0.93
C VAL A 94 -0.35 -7.53 0.47
N LYS A 95 0.61 -6.59 0.39
CA LYS A 95 1.95 -6.92 -0.07
C LYS A 95 2.73 -7.78 0.94
N ARG A 96 2.52 -7.54 2.24
CA ARG A 96 3.12 -8.35 3.32
C ARG A 96 2.52 -9.75 3.39
N SER A 97 1.20 -9.88 3.27
CA SER A 97 0.50 -11.17 3.38
C SER A 97 0.89 -12.14 2.27
N GLY A 98 1.12 -11.63 1.05
CA GLY A 98 1.60 -12.43 -0.09
C GLY A 98 2.90 -13.21 0.19
N ARG A 99 3.68 -12.80 1.21
CA ARG A 99 4.95 -13.44 1.58
C ARG A 99 4.80 -14.68 2.47
N ILE A 100 3.64 -14.85 3.11
CA ILE A 100 3.36 -15.95 4.06
C ILE A 100 2.22 -16.84 3.55
N GLY A 101 2.13 -17.02 2.22
CA GLY A 101 1.06 -17.79 1.59
C GLY A 101 -0.24 -17.01 1.36
N GLY A 102 -0.16 -15.68 1.25
CA GLY A 102 -1.30 -14.82 0.93
C GLY A 102 -1.66 -14.81 -0.56
N TYR A 103 -2.10 -13.64 -1.04
CA TYR A 103 -2.61 -13.47 -2.41
C TYR A 103 -1.54 -13.72 -3.49
N ALA A 104 -1.95 -14.31 -4.62
CA ALA A 104 -1.11 -14.40 -5.81
C ALA A 104 -0.85 -13.00 -6.41
N ASP A 105 0.24 -12.81 -7.15
CA ASP A 105 0.62 -11.48 -7.68
C ASP A 105 -0.48 -10.82 -8.52
N GLY A 106 -1.15 -11.59 -9.37
CA GLY A 106 -2.26 -11.07 -10.18
C GLY A 106 -3.46 -10.62 -9.34
N GLU A 107 -3.68 -11.21 -8.17
CA GLU A 107 -4.72 -10.78 -7.24
C GLU A 107 -4.27 -9.55 -6.43
N GLN A 108 -3.00 -9.51 -6.00
CA GLN A 108 -2.41 -8.32 -5.39
C GLN A 108 -2.56 -7.09 -6.31
N ASP A 109 -2.23 -7.24 -7.60
CA ASP A 109 -2.36 -6.15 -8.57
C ASP A 109 -3.82 -5.74 -8.82
N LYS A 110 -4.77 -6.68 -8.84
CA LYS A 110 -6.20 -6.36 -8.91
C LYS A 110 -6.65 -5.54 -7.71
N ILE A 111 -6.23 -5.91 -6.50
CA ILE A 111 -6.53 -5.17 -5.27
C ILE A 111 -5.92 -3.75 -5.36
N LYS A 112 -4.65 -3.65 -5.77
CA LYS A 112 -3.97 -2.36 -5.98
C LYS A 112 -4.75 -1.46 -6.92
N THR A 113 -5.07 -1.95 -8.11
CA THR A 113 -5.83 -1.18 -9.11
C THR A 113 -7.19 -0.75 -8.58
N SER A 114 -7.93 -1.65 -7.92
CA SER A 114 -9.24 -1.31 -7.34
C SER A 114 -9.14 -0.22 -6.28
N VAL A 115 -8.14 -0.27 -5.40
CA VAL A 115 -7.91 0.76 -4.38
C VAL A 115 -7.59 2.11 -5.03
N LEU A 116 -6.68 2.14 -6.01
CA LEU A 116 -6.29 3.37 -6.70
C LEU A 116 -7.47 3.99 -7.48
N GLU A 117 -8.30 3.17 -8.11
CA GLU A 117 -9.52 3.63 -8.79
C GLU A 117 -10.51 4.28 -7.82
N VAL A 118 -10.68 3.72 -6.61
CA VAL A 118 -11.55 4.31 -5.58
C VAL A 118 -10.99 5.65 -5.11
N LEU A 119 -9.69 5.74 -4.84
CA LEU A 119 -9.03 7.00 -4.44
C LEU A 119 -9.22 8.09 -5.50
N LYS A 120 -9.07 7.73 -6.78
CA LYS A 120 -9.33 8.65 -7.89
C LYS A 120 -10.78 9.11 -7.94
N LYS A 121 -11.74 8.21 -7.75
CA LYS A 121 -13.19 8.53 -7.77
C LYS A 121 -13.60 9.50 -6.66
N ILE A 122 -12.97 9.42 -5.49
CA ILE A 122 -13.23 10.35 -4.38
C ILE A 122 -12.39 11.64 -4.47
N GLY A 123 -11.61 11.82 -5.54
CA GLY A 123 -10.86 13.03 -5.83
C GLY A 123 -9.55 13.17 -5.06
N VAL A 124 -8.93 12.08 -4.61
CA VAL A 124 -7.57 12.14 -4.06
C VAL A 124 -6.60 12.61 -5.15
N PRO A 125 -5.75 13.61 -4.90
CA PRO A 125 -4.76 14.08 -5.87
C PRO A 125 -3.79 12.99 -6.33
N GLU A 126 -3.50 12.94 -7.63
CA GLU A 126 -2.50 12.00 -8.19
C GLU A 126 -1.10 12.17 -7.57
N ALA A 127 -0.78 13.39 -7.12
CA ALA A 127 0.48 13.68 -6.41
C ALA A 127 0.64 12.93 -5.08
N ASP A 128 -0.46 12.46 -4.47
CA ASP A 128 -0.41 11.69 -3.23
C ASP A 128 -0.17 10.20 -3.46
N ILE A 129 -0.45 9.68 -4.66
CA ILE A 129 -0.37 8.24 -4.98
C ILE A 129 1.03 7.66 -4.72
N PRO A 130 2.15 8.32 -5.04
CA PRO A 130 3.48 7.82 -4.70
C PRO A 130 3.68 7.60 -3.20
N SER A 131 3.10 8.45 -2.33
CA SER A 131 3.21 8.29 -0.88
C SER A 131 2.44 7.07 -0.38
N ILE A 132 1.26 6.82 -0.95
CA ILE A 132 0.39 5.67 -0.64
C ILE A 132 1.05 4.34 -1.07
N LEU A 133 1.75 4.36 -2.21
CA LEU A 133 2.46 3.19 -2.75
C LEU A 133 3.88 3.03 -2.18
N ARG A 134 4.32 3.88 -1.24
CA ARG A 134 5.69 3.85 -0.71
C ARG A 134 6.06 2.47 -0.17
N ASP A 135 5.25 1.94 0.73
CA ASP A 135 5.48 0.62 1.33
C ASP A 135 5.39 -0.49 0.29
N TRP A 136 4.36 -0.44 -0.58
CA TRP A 136 4.17 -1.40 -1.66
C TRP A 136 5.43 -1.53 -2.53
N ASN A 137 5.95 -0.39 -3.00
CA ASN A 137 7.13 -0.33 -3.84
C ASN A 137 8.37 -0.79 -3.09
N ARG A 138 8.52 -0.39 -1.81
CA ARG A 138 9.64 -0.83 -0.96
C ARG A 138 9.71 -2.36 -0.83
N PHE A 139 8.58 -3.04 -0.71
CA PHE A 139 8.55 -4.50 -0.70
C PHE A 139 8.93 -5.11 -2.04
N ILE A 140 8.53 -4.50 -3.16
CA ILE A 140 8.96 -4.95 -4.48
C ILE A 140 10.48 -4.80 -4.65
N GLU A 141 11.05 -3.67 -4.23
CA GLU A 141 12.50 -3.45 -4.24
C GLU A 141 13.23 -4.51 -3.41
N PHE A 142 12.71 -4.80 -2.21
CA PHE A 142 13.23 -5.86 -1.37
C PHE A 142 13.16 -7.23 -2.07
N ASP A 143 12.05 -7.55 -2.73
CA ASP A 143 11.88 -8.81 -3.45
C ASP A 143 12.86 -8.94 -4.62
N TYR A 144 13.06 -7.90 -5.43
CA TYR A 144 14.08 -7.91 -6.48
C TYR A 144 15.45 -8.25 -5.90
N ALA A 145 15.90 -7.50 -4.89
CA ALA A 145 17.18 -7.74 -4.24
C ALA A 145 17.26 -9.16 -3.65
N HIS A 146 16.22 -9.59 -2.95
CA HIS A 146 16.15 -10.90 -2.29
C HIS A 146 16.27 -12.05 -3.29
N PHE A 147 15.47 -12.05 -4.36
CA PHE A 147 15.44 -13.14 -5.33
C PHE A 147 16.65 -13.14 -6.26
N ILE A 148 17.19 -11.97 -6.65
CA ILE A 148 18.46 -11.89 -7.39
C ILE A 148 19.61 -12.48 -6.56
N LEU A 149 19.61 -12.25 -5.23
CA LEU A 149 20.61 -12.79 -4.29
C LEU A 149 20.32 -14.21 -3.80
N GLY A 150 19.49 -14.96 -4.52
CA GLY A 150 19.25 -16.39 -4.28
C GLY A 150 18.01 -16.73 -3.46
N GLY A 151 17.15 -15.75 -3.18
CA GLY A 151 15.90 -15.96 -2.44
C GLY A 151 16.14 -16.60 -1.08
N ASN A 152 15.53 -17.77 -0.86
CA ASN A 152 15.67 -18.59 0.35
C ASN A 152 16.85 -19.59 0.30
N THR A 153 17.73 -19.47 -0.69
CA THR A 153 18.91 -20.34 -0.83
C THR A 153 20.18 -19.61 -0.44
N ILE A 154 21.15 -20.37 0.07
CA ILE A 154 22.53 -19.90 0.26
C ILE A 154 23.34 -20.14 -1.03
N PRO A 155 24.31 -19.28 -1.35
CA PRO A 155 25.26 -19.56 -2.43
C PRO A 155 25.94 -20.91 -2.22
N ASP A 156 26.04 -21.72 -3.27
CA ASP A 156 26.75 -23.00 -3.23
C ASP A 156 28.24 -22.76 -3.45
N THR A 157 28.94 -22.39 -2.36
CA THR A 157 30.36 -22.05 -2.41
C THR A 157 31.09 -22.50 -1.14
N LYS A 158 32.39 -22.74 -1.29
CA LYS A 158 33.32 -22.96 -0.16
C LYS A 158 34.07 -21.69 0.25
N SER A 159 33.82 -20.55 -0.43
CA SER A 159 34.52 -19.29 -0.16
C SER A 159 33.89 -18.55 1.01
N ASP A 160 34.62 -18.48 2.14
CA ASP A 160 34.20 -17.71 3.31
C ASP A 160 34.03 -16.22 3.00
N ALA A 161 34.90 -15.67 2.14
CA ALA A 161 34.84 -14.27 1.72
C ALA A 161 33.55 -13.96 0.95
N LEU A 162 33.13 -14.85 0.04
CA LEU A 162 31.86 -14.72 -0.68
C LEU A 162 30.69 -14.76 0.28
N MET A 163 30.69 -15.72 1.21
CA MET A 163 29.63 -15.85 2.20
C MET A 163 29.54 -14.64 3.13
N GLN A 164 30.67 -14.05 3.54
CA GLN A 164 30.70 -12.84 4.35
C GLN A 164 30.11 -11.64 3.59
N ASP A 165 30.54 -11.42 2.36
CA ASP A 165 30.02 -10.33 1.52
C ASP A 165 28.52 -10.50 1.25
N TRP A 166 28.08 -11.72 0.91
CA TRP A 166 26.68 -12.03 0.65
C TRP A 166 25.80 -11.79 1.88
N ARG A 167 26.26 -12.19 3.07
CA ARG A 167 25.57 -11.90 4.34
C ARG A 167 25.50 -10.39 4.59
N SER A 168 26.61 -9.68 4.41
CA SER A 168 26.66 -8.23 4.61
C SER A 168 25.73 -7.48 3.65
N LEU A 169 25.56 -7.96 2.42
CA LEU A 169 24.68 -7.34 1.43
C LEU A 169 23.19 -7.56 1.75
N ARG A 170 22.86 -8.66 2.43
CA ARG A 170 21.50 -9.01 2.86
C ARG A 170 21.18 -8.56 4.29
N ASP A 171 22.15 -8.02 5.00
CA ASP A 171 21.97 -7.52 6.36
C ASP A 171 21.21 -6.19 6.36
N GLY A 172 20.15 -6.12 7.18
CA GLY A 172 19.28 -4.94 7.30
C GLY A 172 17.87 -5.07 6.69
N GLY A 173 17.56 -6.18 6.01
CA GLY A 173 16.20 -6.52 5.59
C GLY A 173 15.53 -5.42 4.73
N ILE A 174 14.27 -5.11 5.02
CA ILE A 174 13.54 -4.05 4.30
C ILE A 174 14.04 -2.63 4.62
N VAL A 175 14.81 -2.47 5.69
CA VAL A 175 15.34 -1.15 6.08
C VAL A 175 16.47 -0.72 5.15
N LYS A 176 17.32 -1.69 4.77
CA LYS A 176 18.51 -1.47 3.94
C LYS A 176 18.51 -2.45 2.78
N ILE A 177 17.87 -2.04 1.68
CA ILE A 177 17.77 -2.83 0.45
C ILE A 177 18.98 -2.49 -0.43
N PRO A 178 19.79 -3.47 -0.85
CA PRO A 178 20.93 -3.21 -1.72
C PRO A 178 20.45 -2.77 -3.12
N THR A 179 21.13 -1.77 -3.69
CA THR A 179 20.80 -1.26 -5.02
C THR A 179 21.26 -2.23 -6.12
N PRO A 180 20.76 -2.09 -7.37
CA PRO A 180 21.26 -2.88 -8.50
C PRO A 180 22.78 -2.77 -8.64
N GLN A 181 23.36 -1.58 -8.40
CA GLN A 181 24.80 -1.37 -8.49
C GLN A 181 25.58 -2.08 -7.39
N ASP A 182 25.05 -2.12 -6.16
CA ASP A 182 25.66 -2.88 -5.05
C ASP A 182 25.69 -4.38 -5.38
N ILE A 183 24.55 -4.91 -5.86
CA ILE A 183 24.41 -6.31 -6.25
C ILE A 183 25.32 -6.64 -7.44
N ARG A 184 25.37 -5.78 -8.46
CA ARG A 184 26.23 -5.93 -9.63
C ARG A 184 27.71 -5.99 -9.23
N SER A 185 28.13 -5.10 -8.34
CA SER A 185 29.51 -5.06 -7.83
C SER A 185 29.87 -6.35 -7.09
N PHE A 186 28.96 -6.86 -6.25
CA PHE A 186 29.12 -8.15 -5.59
C PHE A 186 29.22 -9.33 -6.59
N ILE A 187 28.32 -9.39 -7.57
CA ILE A 187 28.29 -10.47 -8.58
C ILE A 187 29.57 -10.47 -9.42
N ILE A 188 30.06 -9.30 -9.84
CA ILE A 188 31.31 -9.18 -10.62
C ILE A 188 32.51 -9.58 -9.77
N LYS A 189 32.61 -9.09 -8.52
CA LYS A 189 33.72 -9.41 -7.60
C LYS A 189 33.94 -10.92 -7.44
N HIS A 190 32.85 -11.69 -7.41
CA HIS A 190 32.88 -13.14 -7.20
C HIS A 190 32.71 -13.96 -8.49
N ASN A 191 32.83 -13.34 -9.67
CA ASN A 191 32.68 -13.99 -10.98
C ASN A 191 31.36 -14.78 -11.15
N LEU A 192 30.28 -14.26 -10.58
CA LEU A 192 28.94 -14.88 -10.64
C LEU A 192 28.09 -14.35 -11.80
N MET A 193 28.62 -13.42 -12.61
CA MET A 193 27.82 -12.73 -13.62
C MET A 193 27.39 -13.66 -14.74
N SER A 194 26.10 -13.60 -15.08
CA SER A 194 25.51 -14.28 -16.23
C SER A 194 24.54 -13.35 -16.96
N PRO A 195 24.26 -13.58 -18.26
CA PRO A 195 23.29 -12.77 -19.00
C PRO A 195 21.90 -12.74 -18.34
N THR A 196 21.50 -13.82 -17.68
CA THR A 196 20.23 -13.91 -16.95
C THR A 196 20.22 -12.97 -15.73
N LEU A 197 21.27 -13.00 -14.90
CA LEU A 197 21.38 -12.11 -13.74
C LEU A 197 21.48 -10.64 -14.15
N ASP A 198 22.21 -10.34 -15.23
CA ASP A 198 22.26 -8.98 -15.80
C ASP A 198 20.86 -8.51 -16.22
N GLY A 199 20.09 -9.38 -16.87
CA GLY A 199 18.69 -9.11 -17.20
C GLY A 199 17.84 -8.77 -15.97
N TYR A 200 17.96 -9.50 -14.86
CA TYR A 200 17.21 -9.21 -13.64
C TYR A 200 17.64 -7.89 -12.97
N LEU A 201 18.94 -7.58 -13.00
CA LEU A 201 19.45 -6.29 -12.52
C LEU A 201 18.87 -5.12 -13.34
N ASN A 202 18.82 -5.27 -14.66
CA ASN A 202 18.25 -4.27 -15.55
C ASN A 202 16.73 -4.10 -15.32
N ASP A 203 16.00 -5.17 -14.98
CA ASP A 203 14.60 -5.07 -14.58
C ASP A 203 14.44 -4.33 -13.23
N TYR A 204 15.36 -4.57 -12.29
CA TYR A 204 15.34 -3.88 -11.01
C TYR A 204 15.65 -2.37 -11.17
N GLU A 205 16.63 -2.01 -11.99
CA GLU A 205 16.93 -0.62 -12.36
C GLU A 205 15.70 0.05 -13.01
N HIS A 206 15.03 -0.65 -13.92
CA HIS A 206 13.80 -0.16 -14.54
C HIS A 206 12.69 0.07 -13.50
N PHE A 207 12.51 -0.86 -12.57
CA PHE A 207 11.51 -0.71 -11.50
C PHE A 207 11.84 0.49 -10.61
N LEU A 208 13.11 0.73 -10.27
CA LEU A 208 13.48 1.89 -9.46
C LEU A 208 13.12 3.22 -10.13
N ALA A 209 13.30 3.30 -11.46
CA ALA A 209 13.01 4.49 -12.24
C ALA A 209 11.51 4.71 -12.51
N HIS A 210 10.76 3.65 -12.82
CA HIS A 210 9.38 3.75 -13.32
C HIS A 210 8.32 3.25 -12.34
N LYS A 211 8.72 2.54 -11.28
CA LYS A 211 7.83 1.81 -10.35
C LYS A 211 6.90 0.81 -11.05
N GLU A 212 7.38 0.24 -12.14
CA GLU A 212 6.71 -0.76 -12.96
C GLU A 212 7.65 -1.90 -13.36
N HIS A 213 7.13 -3.12 -13.38
CA HIS A 213 7.88 -4.29 -13.81
C HIS A 213 8.12 -4.23 -15.33
N LYS A 214 9.38 -4.21 -15.75
CA LYS A 214 9.74 -4.22 -17.19
C LYS A 214 9.23 -5.47 -17.91
N ARG A 215 9.29 -6.61 -17.24
CA ARG A 215 8.93 -7.94 -17.73
C ARG A 215 8.06 -8.65 -16.68
N PRO A 216 6.75 -8.35 -16.62
CA PRO A 216 5.86 -8.89 -15.59
C PRO A 216 5.82 -10.42 -15.55
N GLU A 217 5.92 -11.08 -16.69
CA GLU A 217 5.99 -12.53 -16.84
C GLU A 217 7.25 -13.13 -16.21
N VAL A 218 8.40 -12.46 -16.35
CA VAL A 218 9.66 -12.88 -15.72
C VAL A 218 9.61 -12.65 -14.22
N TRP A 219 9.00 -11.54 -13.78
CA TRP A 219 8.78 -11.22 -12.37
C TRP A 219 7.88 -12.22 -11.64
N ALA A 220 6.83 -12.72 -12.31
CA ALA A 220 5.94 -13.74 -11.76
C ALA A 220 6.68 -15.04 -11.43
N GLU A 221 7.81 -15.31 -12.12
CA GLU A 221 8.66 -16.48 -11.88
C GLU A 221 9.84 -16.21 -10.92
N ARG A 222 9.85 -15.07 -10.20
CA ARG A 222 10.98 -14.66 -9.34
C ARG A 222 11.40 -15.67 -8.28
N GLU A 223 10.48 -16.51 -7.81
CA GLU A 223 10.78 -17.56 -6.84
C GLU A 223 11.75 -18.61 -7.39
N ARG A 224 11.83 -18.72 -8.72
CA ARG A 224 12.77 -19.58 -9.44
C ARG A 224 14.06 -18.87 -9.82
N TRP A 225 14.16 -17.56 -9.58
CA TRP A 225 15.38 -16.83 -9.87
C TRP A 225 16.49 -17.36 -8.97
N GLY A 226 17.61 -17.66 -9.63
CA GLY A 226 18.93 -17.82 -9.03
C GLY A 226 19.05 -18.80 -7.87
N ARG A 227 19.82 -19.85 -8.06
CA ARG A 227 20.80 -20.24 -7.03
C ARG A 227 22.11 -19.61 -7.47
N LEU A 228 22.73 -18.80 -6.61
CA LEU A 228 24.07 -18.28 -6.90
C LEU A 228 25.03 -19.48 -6.86
N LYS A 229 25.37 -19.98 -8.04
CA LYS A 229 26.34 -21.06 -8.24
C LYS A 229 27.64 -20.41 -8.70
N SER A 230 28.76 -20.76 -8.07
CA SER A 230 30.06 -20.44 -8.65
C SER A 230 30.19 -21.14 -10.00
N LEU A 231 30.68 -20.41 -11.01
CA LEU A 231 31.13 -21.01 -12.27
C LEU A 231 32.34 -21.90 -12.04
#